data_AF-A0A5J4UNE6-F1
#
_entry.id   AF-A0A5J4UNE6-F1
#
_cell.length_a   1.000
_cell.length_b   1.000
_cell.length_c   1.000
_cell.angle_alpha   90.00
_cell.angle_beta   90.00
_cell.angle_gamma   90.00
#
_symmetry.space_group_name_H-M   'P 1'
#
loop_
_entity.id
_entity.type
_entity.pdbx_description
1 polymer ?
#
loop_
_entity_poly.entity_id
_entity_poly.type
_entity_poly.pdbx_seq_one_letter_code
_entity_poly.pdbx_strand_id
1 'polypeptide(L)'
;MSGSYNKRLRSAETAPEIENENENETSEFEIIKPNELNQKLLLIPKLSRQKDKIDTIDEMLTFIREIEYGDIENFISPELCYELRWQINEGKNQVQKKLLEVVGLIAERVSETSDQFYNRVLWYFQIEELLKQIEIILLKSIKSEDLKKQESDPYSSFIIQLVQIIIFIHKEDEIENKTIQSICGKIIVSQMNDLLNSLKQWKEDQKKKQQEQYQKEEEELQENEQNQEVMNNDIQTARQLNDELIEKKLKSATKTLKSIQYIDVIGNSMDFFIKQIKLHQVITPLFHINCPPKTNCSHSIILPESEILYNLQGSVFQVLALFSFDMKASEYLYKKLLIFRHVARTIIRFAGKYEHRKVHWFQLPTGPKTYQYIISPSSSSSNSDISSFQIQQIQLVIGALQLLYHHDSIFEPVNALSIDLDEALLKLTLFQRRNHSGDQFERQSSIIRKQSSECIKQIKVMINMIGVAGGSEEENFDVIQDSLSGIVSFFEMEVGRAFGSKNQSEYNKGHEEEFEQFGGNEETESHLFHFQETEKDYIINRAQDTMKEIQYAKKDLSNGEDERFPF
;
A
#
# COMPACT_ATOMS: atom_id res chain seq x y z
N MET A 1 17.22 38.43 -2.53
CA MET A 1 18.51 37.80 -2.17
C MET A 1 18.43 36.37 -2.62
N SER A 2 19.20 36.02 -3.64
CA SER A 2 19.18 34.76 -4.37
C SER A 2 19.83 33.64 -3.57
N GLY A 3 19.05 32.62 -3.19
CA GLY A 3 19.55 31.36 -2.63
C GLY A 3 19.70 30.33 -3.74
N SER A 4 20.93 29.96 -4.05
CA SER A 4 21.32 28.87 -4.95
C SER A 4 20.97 27.51 -4.31
N TYR A 5 20.10 26.73 -4.95
CA TYR A 5 19.84 25.33 -4.58
C TYR A 5 20.77 24.42 -5.38
N ASN A 6 21.71 23.78 -4.68
CA ASN A 6 22.59 22.76 -5.26
C ASN A 6 21.81 21.46 -5.51
N LYS A 7 21.70 21.09 -6.78
CA LYS A 7 21.13 19.84 -7.29
C LYS A 7 22.14 18.71 -7.04
N ARG A 8 21.89 17.85 -6.05
CA ARG A 8 22.64 16.59 -5.87
C ARG A 8 22.10 15.57 -6.88
N LEU A 9 22.92 15.19 -7.85
CA LEU A 9 22.71 14.03 -8.70
C LEU A 9 23.03 12.78 -7.87
N ARG A 10 22.03 11.90 -7.65
CA ARG A 10 22.27 10.50 -7.24
C ARG A 10 22.25 9.65 -8.51
N SER A 11 23.36 8.97 -8.78
CA SER A 11 23.46 7.93 -9.82
C SER A 11 22.86 6.63 -9.28
N ALA A 12 22.09 5.93 -10.11
CA ALA A 12 21.49 4.64 -9.80
C ALA A 12 22.55 3.59 -9.39
N GLU A 13 22.25 2.83 -8.35
CA GLU A 13 23.03 1.70 -7.84
C GLU A 13 22.65 0.43 -8.59
N THR A 14 23.64 -0.29 -9.10
CA THR A 14 23.54 -1.69 -9.53
C THR A 14 24.22 -2.56 -8.48
N ALA A 15 23.54 -3.62 -8.03
CA ALA A 15 24.06 -4.57 -7.06
C ALA A 15 25.12 -5.49 -7.69
N PRO A 16 26.20 -5.86 -6.97
CA PRO A 16 27.21 -6.79 -7.47
C PRO A 16 26.70 -8.24 -7.40
N GLU A 17 26.83 -8.97 -8.52
CA GLU A 17 26.59 -10.41 -8.58
C GLU A 17 27.70 -11.17 -7.85
N ILE A 18 27.31 -11.98 -6.86
CA ILE A 18 28.19 -12.92 -6.16
C ILE A 18 28.15 -14.24 -6.92
N GLU A 19 29.22 -14.57 -7.65
CA GLU A 19 29.42 -15.89 -8.26
C GLU A 19 29.66 -16.94 -7.17
N ASN A 20 28.61 -17.69 -6.80
CA ASN A 20 28.73 -18.93 -6.06
C ASN A 20 28.89 -20.09 -7.05
N GLU A 21 30.10 -20.63 -7.16
CA GLU A 21 30.36 -21.92 -7.81
C GLU A 21 29.75 -23.05 -6.97
N ASN A 22 28.45 -23.28 -7.14
CA ASN A 22 27.82 -24.55 -6.79
C ASN A 22 26.90 -24.92 -7.96
N GLU A 23 27.33 -25.91 -8.75
CA GLU A 23 26.54 -26.60 -9.77
C GLU A 23 25.37 -27.36 -9.11
N ASN A 24 24.35 -26.62 -8.67
CA ASN A 24 23.01 -27.16 -8.46
C ASN A 24 22.13 -26.58 -9.56
N GLU A 25 21.38 -27.45 -10.23
CA GLU A 25 20.38 -27.16 -11.26
C GLU A 25 19.67 -25.82 -11.02
N THR A 26 20.23 -24.75 -11.59
CA THR A 26 19.55 -23.47 -11.69
C THR A 26 18.40 -23.70 -12.66
N SER A 27 17.20 -23.82 -12.11
CA SER A 27 15.95 -23.46 -12.76
C SER A 27 16.24 -22.37 -13.81
N GLU A 28 16.17 -22.71 -15.09
CA GLU A 28 16.21 -21.74 -16.19
C GLU A 28 15.07 -20.74 -15.96
N PHE A 29 15.34 -19.66 -15.22
CA PHE A 29 14.48 -18.50 -15.26
C PHE A 29 14.65 -17.94 -16.68
N GLU A 30 13.70 -18.26 -17.56
CA GLU A 30 13.57 -17.60 -18.84
C GLU A 30 13.62 -16.10 -18.57
N ILE A 31 14.69 -15.44 -19.03
CA ILE A 31 14.81 -13.98 -18.99
C ILE A 31 13.65 -13.46 -19.85
N ILE A 32 12.56 -13.09 -19.20
CA ILE A 32 11.37 -12.53 -19.83
C ILE A 32 11.84 -11.30 -20.58
N LYS A 33 11.80 -11.37 -21.92
CA LYS A 33 12.33 -10.30 -22.76
C LYS A 33 11.48 -9.05 -22.52
N PRO A 34 12.07 -7.89 -22.19
CA PRO A 34 11.38 -6.60 -21.98
C PRO A 34 10.44 -6.14 -23.11
N ASN A 35 10.38 -6.89 -24.21
CA ASN A 35 9.66 -6.58 -25.43
C ASN A 35 8.35 -7.39 -25.59
N GLU A 36 8.00 -8.31 -24.68
CA GLU A 36 6.81 -9.17 -24.85
C GLU A 36 5.50 -8.36 -24.92
N LEU A 37 5.32 -7.40 -24.01
CA LEU A 37 4.10 -6.58 -23.96
C LEU A 37 3.91 -5.76 -25.24
N ASN A 38 5.00 -5.22 -25.77
CA ASN A 38 5.03 -4.47 -27.03
C ASN A 38 4.75 -5.39 -28.23
N GLN A 39 5.32 -6.60 -28.25
CA GLN A 39 5.05 -7.58 -29.31
C GLN A 39 3.58 -8.01 -29.35
N LYS A 40 2.96 -8.28 -28.19
CA LYS A 40 1.53 -8.59 -28.10
C LYS A 40 0.69 -7.41 -28.57
N LEU A 41 1.02 -6.19 -28.17
CA LEU A 41 0.31 -4.99 -28.60
C LEU A 41 0.39 -4.78 -30.12
N LEU A 42 1.56 -4.94 -30.74
CA LEU A 42 1.75 -4.84 -32.20
C LEU A 42 1.04 -5.95 -33.00
N LEU A 43 0.66 -7.05 -32.36
CA LEU A 43 -0.10 -8.13 -32.98
C LEU A 43 -1.60 -7.79 -33.09
N ILE A 44 -2.16 -7.03 -32.13
CA ILE A 44 -3.61 -6.75 -32.05
C ILE A 44 -4.20 -6.16 -33.35
N PRO A 45 -3.56 -5.19 -34.05
CA PRO A 45 -4.08 -4.69 -35.31
C PRO A 45 -4.12 -5.74 -36.42
N LYS A 46 -3.21 -6.73 -36.39
CA LYS A 46 -3.07 -7.81 -37.39
C LYS A 46 -4.11 -8.92 -37.21
N LEU A 47 -4.69 -9.03 -36.03
CA LEU A 47 -5.74 -10.01 -35.76
C LEU A 47 -7.05 -9.60 -36.46
N SER A 48 -7.70 -10.56 -37.12
CA SER A 48 -8.92 -10.29 -37.88
C SER A 48 -10.17 -10.32 -37.01
N ARG A 49 -10.22 -11.20 -36.01
CA ARG A 49 -11.40 -11.36 -35.14
C ARG A 49 -11.29 -10.50 -33.89
N GLN A 50 -12.40 -9.86 -33.52
CA GLN A 50 -12.49 -9.07 -32.29
C GLN A 50 -12.23 -9.91 -31.03
N LYS A 51 -12.64 -11.17 -31.03
CA LYS A 51 -12.39 -12.10 -29.92
C LYS A 51 -10.89 -12.32 -29.71
N ASP A 52 -10.15 -12.69 -30.76
CA ASP A 52 -8.70 -12.92 -30.69
C ASP A 52 -7.96 -11.67 -30.18
N LYS A 53 -8.42 -10.46 -30.54
CA LYS A 53 -7.89 -9.20 -29.99
C LYS A 53 -8.11 -9.08 -28.48
N ILE A 54 -9.32 -9.39 -28.02
CA ILE A 54 -9.66 -9.33 -26.59
C ILE A 54 -8.87 -10.39 -25.82
N ASP A 55 -8.79 -11.62 -26.35
CA ASP A 55 -8.03 -12.71 -25.74
C ASP A 55 -6.55 -12.31 -25.59
N THR A 56 -5.94 -11.69 -26.62
CA THR A 56 -4.57 -11.17 -26.56
C THR A 56 -4.41 -10.07 -25.50
N ILE A 57 -5.41 -9.20 -25.33
CA ILE A 57 -5.37 -8.15 -24.29
C ILE A 57 -5.54 -8.76 -22.89
N ASP A 58 -6.36 -9.79 -22.73
CA ASP A 58 -6.52 -10.51 -21.46
C ASP A 58 -5.23 -11.26 -21.08
N GLU A 59 -4.47 -11.77 -22.04
CA GLU A 59 -3.10 -12.27 -21.81
C GLU A 59 -2.17 -11.17 -21.33
N MET A 60 -2.20 -9.98 -21.95
CA MET A 60 -1.40 -8.83 -21.49
C MET A 60 -1.77 -8.42 -20.06
N LEU A 61 -3.06 -8.41 -19.72
CA LEU A 61 -3.52 -8.10 -18.36
C LEU A 61 -3.05 -9.13 -17.34
N THR A 62 -3.04 -10.42 -17.71
CA THR A 62 -2.54 -11.50 -16.85
C THR A 62 -1.03 -11.32 -16.64
N PHE A 63 -0.28 -11.12 -17.72
CA PHE A 63 1.16 -10.85 -17.66
C PHE A 63 1.49 -9.68 -16.73
N ILE A 64 0.82 -8.53 -16.85
CA ILE A 64 1.07 -7.36 -16.00
C ILE A 64 0.78 -7.62 -14.50
N ARG A 65 -0.17 -8.51 -14.19
CA ARG A 65 -0.46 -8.90 -12.79
C ARG A 65 0.62 -9.79 -12.21
N GLU A 66 1.27 -10.59 -13.05
CA GLU A 66 2.30 -11.56 -12.66
C GLU A 66 3.70 -10.94 -12.57
N ILE A 67 3.96 -9.83 -13.28
CA ILE A 67 5.22 -9.07 -13.14
C ILE A 67 5.42 -8.66 -11.68
N GLU A 68 6.62 -8.88 -11.15
CA GLU A 68 7.00 -8.43 -9.81
C GLU A 68 6.92 -6.91 -9.69
N TYR A 69 6.57 -6.42 -8.50
CA TYR A 69 6.37 -5.00 -8.25
C TYR A 69 7.57 -4.15 -8.68
N GLY A 70 8.80 -4.56 -8.40
CA GLY A 70 10.01 -3.81 -8.78
C GLY A 70 10.26 -3.72 -10.29
N ASP A 71 9.73 -4.65 -11.07
CA ASP A 71 10.14 -4.83 -12.47
C ASP A 71 9.22 -4.18 -13.49
N ILE A 72 8.02 -3.75 -13.09
CA ILE A 72 7.02 -3.21 -14.03
C ILE A 72 7.58 -2.06 -14.87
N GLU A 73 8.43 -1.21 -14.30
CA GLU A 73 9.03 -0.07 -14.99
C GLU A 73 10.01 -0.47 -16.11
N ASN A 74 10.52 -1.70 -16.11
CA ASN A 74 11.41 -2.23 -17.13
C ASN A 74 10.65 -2.70 -18.39
N PHE A 75 9.35 -2.97 -18.26
CA PHE A 75 8.49 -3.40 -19.37
C PHE A 75 7.77 -2.26 -20.07
N ILE A 76 7.83 -1.04 -19.51
CA ILE A 76 7.13 0.12 -20.06
C ILE A 76 8.13 1.03 -20.78
N SER A 77 7.94 1.19 -22.08
CA SER A 77 8.73 2.08 -22.93
C SER A 77 7.88 3.20 -23.54
N PRO A 78 8.51 4.28 -24.06
CA PRO A 78 7.80 5.29 -24.86
C PRO A 78 7.05 4.68 -26.05
N GLU A 79 7.65 3.72 -26.75
CA GLU A 79 7.04 3.07 -27.93
C GLU A 79 5.75 2.32 -27.56
N LEU A 80 5.74 1.64 -26.42
CA LEU A 80 4.54 0.99 -25.89
C LEU A 80 3.45 2.03 -25.62
N CYS A 81 3.79 3.16 -25.00
CA CYS A 81 2.83 4.23 -24.67
C CYS A 81 2.27 4.89 -25.93
N TYR A 82 3.12 5.12 -26.92
CA TYR A 82 2.73 5.62 -28.25
C TYR A 82 1.73 4.67 -28.92
N GLU A 83 2.04 3.38 -28.94
CA GLU A 83 1.20 2.37 -29.58
C GLU A 83 -0.13 2.20 -28.84
N LEU A 84 -0.13 2.22 -27.50
CA LEU A 84 -1.36 2.24 -26.70
C LEU A 84 -2.23 3.44 -27.05
N ARG A 85 -1.66 4.66 -27.13
CA ARG A 85 -2.40 5.86 -27.54
C ARG A 85 -3.03 5.67 -28.92
N TRP A 86 -2.25 5.19 -29.89
CA TRP A 86 -2.70 5.02 -31.27
C TRP A 86 -3.85 4.02 -31.37
N GLN A 87 -3.74 2.87 -30.71
CA GLN A 87 -4.77 1.82 -30.75
C GLN A 87 -6.03 2.18 -29.95
N ILE A 88 -5.89 2.84 -28.79
CA ILE A 88 -7.03 3.29 -27.98
C ILE A 88 -7.86 4.30 -28.76
N ASN A 89 -7.22 5.23 -29.48
CA ASN A 89 -7.87 6.26 -30.28
C ASN A 89 -9.06 6.88 -29.51
N GLU A 90 -10.30 6.76 -29.97
CA GLU A 90 -11.45 7.40 -29.32
C GLU A 90 -12.06 6.64 -28.13
N GLY A 91 -11.57 5.44 -27.76
CA GLY A 91 -12.11 4.69 -26.62
C GLY A 91 -13.54 4.18 -26.81
N LYS A 92 -14.04 4.07 -28.06
CA LYS A 92 -15.45 3.78 -28.35
C LYS A 92 -15.77 2.30 -28.37
N ASN A 93 -14.95 1.50 -29.05
CA ASN A 93 -15.21 0.07 -29.24
C ASN A 93 -14.68 -0.77 -28.06
N GLN A 94 -15.09 -2.04 -27.98
CA GLN A 94 -14.74 -2.92 -26.86
C GLN A 94 -13.22 -3.16 -26.74
N VAL A 95 -12.52 -3.31 -27.87
CA VAL A 95 -11.05 -3.51 -27.89
C VAL A 95 -10.34 -2.29 -27.29
N GLN A 96 -10.75 -1.09 -27.68
CA GLN A 96 -10.20 0.17 -27.15
C GLN A 96 -10.46 0.34 -25.65
N LYS A 97 -11.67 -0.02 -25.18
CA LYS A 97 -11.99 -0.01 -23.74
C LYS A 97 -11.15 -1.02 -22.97
N LYS A 98 -10.89 -2.18 -23.57
CA LYS A 98 -10.04 -3.21 -22.99
C LYS A 98 -8.56 -2.79 -22.93
N LEU A 99 -8.06 -2.07 -23.94
CA LEU A 99 -6.73 -1.45 -23.89
C LEU A 99 -6.62 -0.37 -22.80
N LEU A 100 -7.70 0.35 -22.49
CA LEU A 100 -7.73 1.24 -21.32
C LEU A 100 -7.68 0.47 -20.00
N GLU A 101 -8.16 -0.78 -19.92
CA GLU A 101 -7.92 -1.65 -18.76
C GLU A 101 -6.42 -1.96 -18.60
N VAL A 102 -5.69 -2.18 -19.71
CA VAL A 102 -4.23 -2.36 -19.69
C VAL A 102 -3.55 -1.11 -19.14
N VAL A 103 -3.86 0.07 -19.69
CA VAL A 103 -3.28 1.34 -19.20
C VAL A 103 -3.58 1.55 -17.71
N GLY A 104 -4.81 1.29 -17.28
CA GLY A 104 -5.20 1.45 -15.88
C GLY A 104 -4.54 0.47 -14.94
N LEU A 105 -4.24 -0.76 -15.39
CA LEU A 105 -3.48 -1.71 -14.60
C LEU A 105 -2.01 -1.30 -14.52
N ILE A 106 -1.38 -0.87 -15.63
CA ILE A 106 -0.01 -0.35 -15.61
C ILE A 106 0.10 0.84 -14.65
N ALA A 107 -0.80 1.82 -14.78
CA ALA A 107 -0.82 3.01 -13.93
C ALA A 107 -0.99 2.65 -12.45
N GLU A 108 -1.89 1.72 -12.14
CA GLU A 108 -2.08 1.23 -10.76
C GLU A 108 -0.82 0.55 -10.22
N ARG A 109 -0.22 -0.40 -10.95
CA ARG A 109 0.98 -1.13 -10.52
C ARG A 109 2.16 -0.18 -10.29
N VAL A 110 2.41 0.70 -11.26
CA VAL A 110 3.46 1.73 -11.22
C VAL A 110 3.24 2.71 -10.06
N SER A 111 1.98 3.03 -9.74
CA SER A 111 1.66 3.88 -8.59
C SER A 111 1.95 3.19 -7.25
N GLU A 112 1.90 1.86 -7.18
CA GLU A 112 2.22 1.11 -5.97
C GLU A 112 3.75 0.95 -5.76
N THR A 113 4.58 1.16 -6.79
CA THR A 113 6.01 0.80 -6.77
C THR A 113 6.95 1.98 -6.66
N SER A 114 6.56 3.16 -7.16
CA SER A 114 7.44 4.31 -7.12
C SER A 114 7.52 4.91 -5.71
N ASP A 115 8.51 4.48 -4.93
CA ASP A 115 8.89 5.15 -3.67
C ASP A 115 9.73 6.43 -3.95
N GLN A 116 10.00 6.71 -5.23
CA GLN A 116 10.82 7.82 -5.71
C GLN A 116 9.98 8.93 -6.34
N PHE A 117 10.35 10.18 -6.07
CA PHE A 117 9.81 11.44 -6.63
C PHE A 117 9.83 11.54 -8.17
N TYR A 118 10.31 10.53 -8.89
CA TYR A 118 10.37 10.55 -10.34
C TYR A 118 9.89 9.22 -10.92
N ASN A 119 8.61 9.19 -11.27
CA ASN A 119 8.03 8.02 -11.93
C ASN A 119 8.25 8.12 -13.45
N ARG A 120 9.27 7.39 -13.94
CA ARG A 120 9.66 7.39 -15.35
C ARG A 120 8.51 6.99 -16.28
N VAL A 121 7.64 6.09 -15.84
CA VAL A 121 6.51 5.60 -16.64
C VAL A 121 5.44 6.68 -16.81
N LEU A 122 5.16 7.46 -15.75
CA LEU A 122 4.22 8.59 -15.84
C LEU A 122 4.71 9.67 -16.80
N TRP A 123 6.02 9.90 -16.84
CA TRP A 123 6.64 10.78 -17.82
C TRP A 123 6.43 10.29 -19.27
N TYR A 124 6.53 8.99 -19.52
CA TYR A 124 6.21 8.43 -20.84
C TYR A 124 4.74 8.64 -21.24
N PHE A 125 3.80 8.51 -20.29
CA PHE A 125 2.38 8.79 -20.58
C PHE A 125 2.11 10.25 -20.96
N GLN A 126 2.89 11.18 -20.41
CA GLN A 126 2.80 12.60 -20.73
C GLN A 126 3.43 12.91 -22.10
N ILE A 127 4.66 12.45 -22.35
CA ILE A 127 5.38 12.73 -23.60
C ILE A 127 4.69 12.14 -24.82
N GLU A 128 4.18 10.92 -24.69
CA GLU A 128 3.47 10.26 -25.77
C GLU A 128 2.01 10.72 -25.87
N GLU A 129 1.61 11.76 -25.13
CA GLU A 129 0.25 12.31 -25.05
C GLU A 129 -0.85 11.27 -24.74
N LEU A 130 -0.50 10.12 -24.16
CA LEU A 130 -1.46 9.09 -23.78
C LEU A 130 -2.43 9.62 -22.72
N LEU A 131 -1.94 10.34 -21.71
CA LEU A 131 -2.76 11.00 -20.69
C LEU A 131 -3.77 11.96 -21.32
N LYS A 132 -3.30 12.85 -22.19
CA LYS A 132 -4.14 13.83 -22.90
C LYS A 132 -5.22 13.14 -23.75
N GLN A 133 -4.90 12.01 -24.38
CA GLN A 133 -5.89 11.21 -25.10
C GLN A 133 -6.98 10.67 -24.16
N ILE A 134 -6.61 10.18 -22.98
CA ILE A 134 -7.55 9.66 -21.97
C ILE A 134 -8.45 10.78 -21.43
N GLU A 135 -7.91 11.97 -21.19
CA GLU A 135 -8.70 13.17 -20.82
C GLU A 135 -9.72 13.54 -21.90
N ILE A 136 -9.32 13.51 -23.18
CA ILE A 136 -10.24 13.77 -24.30
C ILE A 136 -11.38 12.74 -24.34
N ILE A 137 -11.07 11.45 -24.11
CA ILE A 137 -12.07 10.38 -24.05
C ILE A 137 -13.02 10.61 -22.87
N LEU A 138 -12.51 11.01 -21.70
CA LEU A 138 -13.32 11.34 -20.53
C LEU A 138 -14.29 12.49 -20.83
N LEU A 139 -13.80 13.61 -21.37
CA LEU A 139 -14.62 14.78 -21.71
C LEU A 139 -15.70 14.46 -22.74
N LYS A 140 -15.38 13.67 -23.77
CA LYS A 140 -16.36 13.20 -24.77
C LYS A 140 -17.41 12.28 -24.13
N SER A 141 -16.97 11.36 -23.26
CA SER A 141 -17.85 10.38 -22.61
C SER A 141 -18.86 11.05 -21.68
N ILE A 142 -18.41 12.02 -20.87
CA ILE A 142 -19.29 12.79 -19.99
C ILE A 142 -20.31 13.58 -20.79
N LYS A 143 -19.89 14.32 -21.82
CA LYS A 143 -20.83 15.05 -22.70
C LYS A 143 -21.89 14.13 -23.30
N SER A 144 -21.54 12.89 -23.63
CA SER A 144 -22.48 11.92 -24.20
C SER A 144 -23.45 11.33 -23.17
N GLU A 145 -23.04 11.25 -21.90
CA GLU A 145 -23.82 10.68 -20.80
C GLU A 145 -24.73 11.74 -20.15
N ASP A 146 -24.26 12.98 -20.00
CA ASP A 146 -25.05 14.11 -19.49
C ASP A 146 -26.28 14.40 -20.36
N LEU A 147 -26.20 14.13 -21.67
CA LEU A 147 -27.35 14.24 -22.58
C LEU A 147 -28.42 13.16 -22.34
N LYS A 148 -28.08 12.07 -21.64
CA LYS A 148 -28.94 10.90 -21.45
C LYS A 148 -29.42 10.73 -20.01
N LYS A 149 -28.72 11.32 -19.05
CA LYS A 149 -28.90 11.03 -17.62
C LYS A 149 -29.97 11.88 -16.96
N GLN A 150 -30.69 11.25 -16.03
CA GLN A 150 -31.36 11.98 -14.96
C GLN A 150 -30.33 12.33 -13.87
N GLU A 151 -30.57 13.41 -13.11
CA GLU A 151 -29.61 13.92 -12.11
C GLU A 151 -29.17 12.90 -11.05
N SER A 152 -29.89 11.77 -10.90
CA SER A 152 -29.61 10.72 -9.92
C SER A 152 -28.83 9.50 -10.46
N ASP A 153 -28.60 9.39 -11.77
CA ASP A 153 -28.05 8.15 -12.33
C ASP A 153 -26.52 8.05 -12.12
N PRO A 154 -26.00 6.93 -11.58
CA PRO A 154 -24.56 6.76 -11.36
C PRO A 154 -23.77 6.81 -12.67
N TYR A 155 -22.52 7.28 -12.62
CA TYR A 155 -21.59 7.22 -13.76
C TYR A 155 -21.32 5.79 -14.19
N SER A 156 -21.29 5.56 -15.51
CA SER A 156 -20.92 4.26 -16.05
C SER A 156 -19.54 3.83 -15.54
N SER A 157 -19.35 2.51 -15.41
CA SER A 157 -18.07 1.94 -14.95
C SER A 157 -16.89 2.37 -15.83
N PHE A 158 -17.14 2.66 -17.11
CA PHE A 158 -16.14 3.17 -18.04
C PHE A 158 -15.65 4.58 -17.67
N ILE A 159 -16.55 5.49 -17.33
CA ILE A 159 -16.17 6.85 -16.91
C ILE A 159 -15.43 6.82 -15.57
N ILE A 160 -15.89 5.98 -14.63
CA ILE A 160 -15.20 5.76 -13.35
C ILE A 160 -13.78 5.24 -13.61
N GLN A 161 -13.62 4.27 -14.51
CA GLN A 161 -12.31 3.75 -14.89
C GLN A 161 -11.40 4.83 -15.48
N LEU A 162 -11.90 5.68 -16.38
CA LEU A 162 -11.11 6.80 -16.93
C LEU A 162 -10.63 7.77 -15.84
N VAL A 163 -11.50 8.09 -14.87
CA VAL A 163 -11.13 8.92 -13.72
C VAL A 163 -10.05 8.25 -12.87
N GLN A 164 -10.20 6.96 -12.58
CA GLN A 164 -9.18 6.19 -11.85
C GLN A 164 -7.84 6.23 -12.58
N ILE A 165 -7.82 5.98 -13.89
CA ILE A 165 -6.62 6.02 -14.71
C ILE A 165 -5.96 7.39 -14.60
N ILE A 166 -6.69 8.48 -14.83
CA ILE A 166 -6.13 9.85 -14.76
C ILE A 166 -5.52 10.12 -13.39
N ILE A 167 -6.18 9.73 -12.30
CA ILE A 167 -5.67 9.97 -10.95
C ILE A 167 -4.40 9.14 -10.68
N PHE A 168 -4.37 7.86 -11.08
CA PHE A 168 -3.15 7.05 -10.97
C PHE A 168 -1.99 7.64 -11.79
N ILE A 169 -2.28 8.21 -12.97
CA ILE A 169 -1.25 8.82 -13.82
C ILE A 169 -0.71 10.11 -13.21
N HIS A 170 -1.53 10.87 -12.49
CA HIS A 170 -1.11 12.05 -11.74
C HIS A 170 -0.61 11.71 -10.33
N LYS A 171 -0.09 10.50 -10.10
CA LYS A 171 0.55 10.18 -8.82
C LYS A 171 1.65 11.22 -8.54
N GLU A 172 1.59 11.85 -7.37
CA GLU A 172 2.53 12.88 -6.90
C GLU A 172 2.59 14.15 -7.77
N ASP A 173 1.75 14.27 -8.80
CA ASP A 173 1.64 15.45 -9.67
C ASP A 173 0.30 16.17 -9.50
N GLU A 174 0.28 17.48 -9.78
CA GLU A 174 -0.97 18.25 -9.83
C GLU A 174 -1.76 17.92 -11.10
N ILE A 175 -3.08 17.81 -10.98
CA ILE A 175 -3.97 17.77 -12.15
C ILE A 175 -4.14 19.23 -12.64
N GLU A 176 -3.23 19.68 -13.51
CA GLU A 176 -3.17 21.07 -13.99
C GLU A 176 -4.49 21.54 -14.62
N ASN A 177 -5.17 20.63 -15.32
CA ASN A 177 -6.44 20.91 -15.96
C ASN A 177 -7.58 20.94 -14.92
N LYS A 178 -7.89 22.13 -14.41
CA LYS A 178 -8.97 22.39 -13.43
C LYS A 178 -10.33 21.81 -13.83
N THR A 179 -10.62 21.71 -15.12
CA THR A 179 -11.87 21.10 -15.60
C THR A 179 -11.87 19.60 -15.36
N ILE A 180 -10.76 18.93 -15.70
CA ILE A 180 -10.58 17.49 -15.45
C ILE A 180 -10.57 17.22 -13.95
N GLN A 181 -9.82 17.99 -13.16
CA GLN A 181 -9.81 17.88 -11.70
C GLN A 181 -11.22 18.00 -11.11
N SER A 182 -12.00 18.99 -11.56
CA SER A 182 -13.39 19.19 -11.12
C SER A 182 -14.30 18.01 -11.47
N ILE A 183 -14.16 17.49 -12.68
CA ILE A 183 -14.87 16.31 -13.17
C ILE A 183 -14.54 15.07 -12.32
N CYS A 184 -13.24 14.81 -12.10
CA CYS A 184 -12.78 13.69 -11.28
C CYS A 184 -13.38 13.75 -9.87
N GLY A 185 -13.33 14.93 -9.23
CA GLY A 185 -13.93 15.14 -7.91
C GLY A 185 -15.43 14.83 -7.84
N LYS A 186 -16.21 15.31 -8.83
CA LYS A 186 -17.66 15.06 -8.89
C LYS A 186 -17.99 13.58 -9.11
N ILE A 187 -17.27 12.91 -10.00
CA ILE A 187 -17.48 11.49 -10.31
C ILE A 187 -17.14 10.63 -9.09
N ILE A 188 -16.04 10.92 -8.39
CA ILE A 188 -15.68 10.21 -7.15
C ILE A 188 -16.78 10.36 -6.10
N VAL A 189 -17.26 11.60 -5.86
CA VAL A 189 -18.34 11.83 -4.88
C VAL A 189 -19.61 11.09 -5.27
N SER A 190 -19.99 11.13 -6.55
CA SER A 190 -21.14 10.38 -7.07
C SER A 190 -20.98 8.88 -6.83
N GLN A 191 -19.82 8.30 -7.13
CA GLN A 191 -19.54 6.88 -6.92
C GLN A 191 -19.59 6.49 -5.43
N MET A 192 -19.01 7.28 -4.54
CA MET A 192 -19.04 7.00 -3.10
C MET A 192 -20.46 7.08 -2.54
N ASN A 193 -21.25 8.05 -2.98
CA ASN A 193 -22.67 8.16 -2.60
C ASN A 193 -23.49 6.99 -3.15
N ASP A 194 -23.25 6.56 -4.40
CA ASP A 194 -23.89 5.38 -4.99
C ASP A 194 -23.59 4.11 -4.19
N LEU A 195 -22.32 3.90 -3.79
CA LEU A 195 -21.95 2.80 -2.90
C LEU A 195 -22.70 2.89 -1.56
N LEU A 196 -22.70 4.05 -0.90
CA LEU A 196 -23.37 4.23 0.39
C LEU A 196 -24.87 3.98 0.31
N ASN A 197 -25.52 4.43 -0.76
CA ASN A 197 -26.94 4.17 -0.99
C ASN A 197 -27.19 2.68 -1.23
N SER A 198 -26.32 2.02 -1.98
CA SER A 198 -26.41 0.57 -2.24
C SER A 198 -26.22 -0.24 -0.96
N LEU A 199 -25.29 0.15 -0.09
CA LEU A 199 -25.08 -0.50 1.21
C LEU A 199 -26.26 -0.31 2.17
N LYS A 200 -26.88 0.87 2.17
CA LYS A 200 -28.11 1.12 2.93
C LYS A 200 -29.27 0.27 2.40
N GLN A 201 -29.45 0.22 1.09
CA GLN A 201 -30.48 -0.60 0.46
C GLN A 201 -30.27 -2.08 0.79
N TRP A 202 -29.04 -2.58 0.62
CA TRP A 202 -28.67 -3.95 0.97
C TRP A 202 -28.99 -4.25 2.43
N LYS A 203 -28.69 -3.34 3.37
CA LYS A 203 -29.02 -3.50 4.79
C LYS A 203 -30.53 -3.63 5.03
N GLU A 204 -31.34 -2.81 4.39
CA GLU A 204 -32.81 -2.90 4.52
C GLU A 204 -33.36 -4.17 3.86
N ASP A 205 -32.81 -4.58 2.72
CA ASP A 205 -33.17 -5.83 2.05
C ASP A 205 -32.86 -7.05 2.93
N GLN A 206 -31.71 -7.06 3.62
CA GLN A 206 -31.35 -8.14 4.54
C GLN A 206 -32.30 -8.21 5.73
N LYS A 207 -32.70 -7.06 6.30
CA LYS A 207 -33.71 -7.03 7.38
C LYS A 207 -35.05 -7.56 6.92
N LYS A 208 -35.52 -7.12 5.75
CA LYS A 208 -36.79 -7.57 5.17
C LYS A 208 -36.77 -9.08 4.94
N LYS A 209 -35.68 -9.60 4.37
CA LYS A 209 -35.49 -11.04 4.17
C LYS A 209 -35.46 -11.82 5.47
N GLN A 210 -34.84 -11.27 6.51
CA GLN A 210 -34.82 -11.90 7.84
C GLN A 210 -36.22 -11.94 8.46
N GLN A 211 -37.02 -10.88 8.30
CA GLN A 211 -38.42 -10.85 8.76
C GLN A 211 -39.31 -11.83 7.98
N GLU A 212 -39.17 -11.87 6.65
CA GLU A 212 -39.88 -12.82 5.79
C GLU A 212 -39.51 -14.27 6.14
N GLN A 213 -38.25 -14.54 6.50
CA GLN A 213 -37.80 -15.87 6.94
C GLN A 213 -38.45 -16.27 8.27
N TYR A 214 -38.49 -15.37 9.27
CA TYR A 214 -39.18 -15.67 10.54
C TYR A 214 -40.67 -15.92 10.35
N GLN A 215 -41.34 -15.14 9.49
CA GLN A 215 -42.76 -15.37 9.18
C GLN A 215 -42.98 -16.72 8.50
N LYS A 216 -42.09 -17.11 7.57
CA LYS A 216 -42.14 -18.42 6.93
C LYS A 216 -41.89 -19.55 7.90
N GLU A 217 -40.93 -19.45 8.80
CA GLU A 217 -40.69 -20.46 9.84
C GLU A 217 -41.93 -20.64 10.75
N GLU A 218 -42.70 -19.56 11.01
CA GLU A 218 -43.98 -19.64 11.73
C GLU A 218 -45.11 -20.28 10.91
N GLU A 219 -45.18 -20.02 9.60
CA GLU A 219 -46.13 -20.64 8.66
C GLU A 219 -45.80 -22.12 8.36
N GLU A 220 -44.52 -22.48 8.30
CA GLU A 220 -44.00 -23.84 8.06
C GLU A 220 -44.33 -24.79 9.21
N LEU A 221 -44.47 -24.28 10.44
CA LEU A 221 -45.04 -25.04 11.55
C LEU A 221 -46.52 -25.45 11.28
N GLN A 222 -47.15 -24.95 10.21
CA GLN A 222 -48.56 -25.13 9.90
C GLN A 222 -48.85 -25.80 8.54
N GLU A 223 -47.93 -25.80 7.55
CA GLU A 223 -48.18 -26.34 6.19
C GLU A 223 -47.09 -27.30 5.63
N ASN A 224 -47.50 -28.11 4.63
CA ASN A 224 -46.85 -29.31 4.08
C ASN A 224 -45.56 -29.05 3.24
N GLU A 225 -44.57 -29.95 3.33
CA GLU A 225 -43.15 -29.80 2.88
C GLU A 225 -42.87 -29.59 1.37
N GLN A 226 -43.82 -29.82 0.46
CA GLN A 226 -43.51 -29.94 -0.99
C GLN A 226 -43.44 -28.62 -1.80
N ASN A 227 -44.05 -27.52 -1.34
CA ASN A 227 -43.94 -26.21 -2.04
C ASN A 227 -42.69 -25.39 -1.62
N GLN A 228 -41.88 -25.95 -0.72
CA GLN A 228 -40.84 -25.22 0.02
C GLN A 228 -39.53 -25.10 -0.75
N GLU A 229 -39.17 -26.13 -1.53
CA GLU A 229 -37.88 -26.19 -2.23
C GLU A 229 -37.77 -25.16 -3.36
N VAL A 230 -38.84 -24.96 -4.13
CA VAL A 230 -38.85 -23.99 -5.24
C VAL A 230 -38.69 -22.56 -4.73
N MET A 231 -39.40 -22.19 -3.66
CA MET A 231 -39.34 -20.84 -3.11
C MET A 231 -37.98 -20.53 -2.45
N ASN A 232 -37.34 -21.54 -1.84
CA ASN A 232 -36.00 -21.36 -1.25
C ASN A 232 -34.93 -21.10 -2.32
N ASN A 233 -35.04 -21.75 -3.49
CA ASN A 233 -34.11 -21.55 -4.60
C ASN A 233 -34.19 -20.12 -5.21
N ASP A 234 -35.40 -19.56 -5.35
CA ASP A 234 -35.58 -18.20 -5.88
C ASP A 234 -34.98 -17.14 -4.93
N ILE A 235 -35.17 -17.33 -3.62
CA ILE A 235 -34.63 -16.42 -2.59
C ILE A 235 -33.10 -16.48 -2.57
N GLN A 236 -32.51 -17.68 -2.69
CA GLN A 236 -31.07 -17.85 -2.73
C GLN A 236 -30.45 -17.19 -3.97
N THR A 237 -31.08 -17.36 -5.14
CA THR A 237 -30.62 -16.74 -6.39
C THR A 237 -30.67 -15.20 -6.30
N ALA A 238 -31.75 -14.65 -5.76
CA ALA A 238 -31.88 -13.19 -5.56
C ALA A 238 -30.90 -12.64 -4.49
N ARG A 239 -30.46 -13.47 -3.52
CA ARG A 239 -29.39 -13.10 -2.57
C ARG A 239 -28.04 -13.03 -3.27
N GLN A 240 -27.69 -14.07 -4.02
CA GLN A 240 -26.42 -14.15 -4.75
C GLN A 240 -26.23 -12.97 -5.72
N LEU A 241 -27.26 -12.63 -6.51
CA LEU A 241 -27.19 -11.50 -7.45
C LEU A 241 -26.97 -10.15 -6.75
N ASN A 242 -27.55 -9.92 -5.58
CA ASN A 242 -27.36 -8.66 -4.84
C ASN A 242 -25.96 -8.61 -4.19
N ASP A 243 -25.49 -9.74 -3.66
CA ASP A 243 -24.16 -9.82 -3.05
C ASP A 243 -23.05 -9.62 -4.11
N GLU A 244 -23.19 -10.20 -5.30
CA GLU A 244 -22.29 -9.96 -6.44
C GLU A 244 -22.28 -8.49 -6.88
N LEU A 245 -23.45 -7.83 -6.89
CA LEU A 245 -23.55 -6.42 -7.23
C LEU A 245 -22.84 -5.53 -6.20
N ILE A 246 -23.04 -5.79 -4.91
CA ILE A 246 -22.35 -5.08 -3.83
C ILE A 246 -20.85 -5.33 -3.91
N GLU A 247 -20.42 -6.58 -4.10
CA GLU A 247 -19.01 -6.92 -4.24
C GLU A 247 -18.34 -6.14 -5.38
N LYS A 248 -18.99 -6.06 -6.55
CA LYS A 248 -18.51 -5.27 -7.68
C LYS A 248 -18.39 -3.78 -7.35
N LYS A 249 -19.36 -3.21 -6.61
CA LYS A 249 -19.31 -1.82 -6.16
C LYS A 249 -18.19 -1.60 -5.13
N LEU A 250 -17.97 -2.53 -4.21
CA LEU A 250 -16.88 -2.48 -3.23
C LEU A 250 -15.51 -2.51 -3.92
N LYS A 251 -15.29 -3.42 -4.89
CA LYS A 251 -14.05 -3.49 -5.68
C LYS A 251 -13.80 -2.18 -6.44
N SER A 252 -14.83 -1.66 -7.10
CA SER A 252 -14.75 -0.40 -7.85
C SER A 252 -14.42 0.80 -6.95
N ALA A 253 -15.08 0.92 -5.80
CA ALA A 253 -14.80 1.99 -4.84
C ALA A 253 -13.41 1.86 -4.21
N THR A 254 -12.97 0.64 -3.90
CA THR A 254 -11.62 0.37 -3.39
C THR A 254 -10.56 0.86 -4.37
N LYS A 255 -10.69 0.52 -5.66
CA LYS A 255 -9.77 1.00 -6.70
C LYS A 255 -9.78 2.54 -6.83
N THR A 256 -10.95 3.18 -6.72
CA THR A 256 -11.04 4.65 -6.68
C THR A 256 -10.31 5.22 -5.47
N LEU A 257 -10.52 4.67 -4.28
CA LEU A 257 -9.83 5.13 -3.07
C LEU A 257 -8.33 4.93 -3.15
N LYS A 258 -7.86 3.79 -3.68
CA LYS A 258 -6.45 3.56 -3.98
C LYS A 258 -5.88 4.64 -4.88
N SER A 259 -6.58 5.00 -5.97
CA SER A 259 -6.09 6.07 -6.85
C SER A 259 -5.90 7.40 -6.10
N ILE A 260 -6.80 7.72 -5.16
CA ILE A 260 -6.77 8.96 -4.38
C ILE A 260 -5.60 8.99 -3.39
N GLN A 261 -5.13 7.84 -2.90
CA GLN A 261 -4.01 7.75 -1.96
C GLN A 261 -2.71 8.32 -2.53
N TYR A 262 -2.58 8.33 -3.85
CA TYR A 262 -1.40 8.74 -4.57
C TYR A 262 -1.47 10.20 -5.05
N ILE A 263 -2.52 10.94 -4.70
CA ILE A 263 -2.62 12.35 -5.05
C ILE A 263 -1.55 13.15 -4.30
N ASP A 264 -0.89 14.07 -5.01
CA ASP A 264 0.12 14.96 -4.45
C ASP A 264 -0.36 15.66 -3.17
N VAL A 265 0.37 15.42 -2.08
CA VAL A 265 0.15 16.04 -0.76
C VAL A 265 0.53 17.51 -0.76
N ILE A 266 1.47 17.91 -1.62
CA ILE A 266 2.07 19.24 -1.63
C ILE A 266 1.30 20.20 -2.55
N GLY A 267 0.62 19.66 -3.58
CA GLY A 267 -0.04 20.44 -4.63
C GLY A 267 -1.48 20.87 -4.36
N ASN A 268 -2.03 21.67 -5.29
CA ASN A 268 -3.39 22.21 -5.18
C ASN A 268 -4.49 21.14 -5.30
N SER A 269 -4.16 19.94 -5.79
CA SER A 269 -5.11 18.83 -5.92
C SER A 269 -5.70 18.45 -4.56
N MET A 270 -4.88 18.29 -3.53
CA MET A 270 -5.33 17.93 -2.20
C MET A 270 -6.29 18.98 -1.62
N ASP A 271 -5.93 20.25 -1.77
CA ASP A 271 -6.75 21.39 -1.36
C ASP A 271 -8.11 21.39 -2.07
N PHE A 272 -8.15 21.05 -3.35
CA PHE A 272 -9.39 20.89 -4.10
C PHE A 272 -10.27 19.77 -3.51
N PHE A 273 -9.73 18.57 -3.31
CA PHE A 273 -10.49 17.43 -2.79
C PHE A 273 -10.98 17.64 -1.35
N ILE A 274 -10.18 18.30 -0.51
CA ILE A 274 -10.52 18.54 0.90
C ILE A 274 -11.46 19.74 1.05
N LYS A 275 -11.09 20.91 0.51
CA LYS A 275 -11.77 22.18 0.80
C LYS A 275 -12.99 22.39 -0.09
N GLN A 276 -12.89 22.06 -1.38
CA GLN A 276 -13.97 22.28 -2.34
C GLN A 276 -14.93 21.09 -2.39
N ILE A 277 -14.38 19.89 -2.59
CA ILE A 277 -15.18 18.66 -2.72
C ILE A 277 -15.62 18.10 -1.36
N LYS A 278 -14.87 18.36 -0.29
CA LYS A 278 -15.12 17.81 1.06
C LYS A 278 -15.17 16.28 1.06
N LEU A 279 -14.29 15.67 0.28
CA LEU A 279 -14.29 14.23 0.04
C LEU A 279 -14.14 13.42 1.34
N HIS A 280 -13.38 13.93 2.32
CA HIS A 280 -13.29 13.35 3.68
C HIS A 280 -14.67 13.11 4.33
N GLN A 281 -15.64 14.00 4.12
CA GLN A 281 -16.99 13.86 4.68
C GLN A 281 -17.82 12.81 3.94
N VAL A 282 -17.57 12.66 2.64
CA VAL A 282 -18.27 11.69 1.78
C VAL A 282 -17.78 10.26 2.05
N ILE A 283 -16.48 10.09 2.32
CA ILE A 283 -15.87 8.77 2.55
C ILE A 283 -16.09 8.30 3.99
N THR A 284 -16.13 9.22 4.96
CA THR A 284 -16.30 8.91 6.39
C THR A 284 -17.36 7.85 6.71
N PRO A 285 -18.57 7.83 6.12
CA PRO A 285 -19.56 6.81 6.44
C PRO A 285 -19.08 5.37 6.17
N LEU A 286 -18.18 5.15 5.21
CA LEU A 286 -17.61 3.84 4.88
C LEU A 286 -16.71 3.28 6.00
N PHE A 287 -16.14 4.15 6.82
CA PHE A 287 -15.35 3.75 7.99
C PHE A 287 -16.20 3.06 9.07
N HIS A 288 -17.52 3.30 9.09
CA HIS A 288 -18.43 2.68 10.06
C HIS A 288 -18.92 1.28 9.64
N ILE A 289 -18.46 0.75 8.50
CA ILE A 289 -18.72 -0.63 8.12
C ILE A 289 -18.14 -1.58 9.18
N ASN A 290 -18.91 -2.58 9.58
CA ASN A 290 -18.59 -3.52 10.65
C ASN A 290 -18.21 -2.83 11.97
N CYS A 291 -18.75 -1.63 12.22
CA CYS A 291 -18.59 -0.99 13.50
C CYS A 291 -19.26 -1.84 14.60
N PRO A 292 -18.52 -2.20 15.67
CA PRO A 292 -19.00 -3.10 16.70
C PRO A 292 -20.30 -2.64 17.37
N PRO A 293 -21.26 -3.52 17.67
CA PRO A 293 -22.54 -3.13 18.29
C PRO A 293 -22.38 -2.36 19.60
N LYS A 294 -21.32 -2.67 20.37
CA LYS A 294 -21.01 -2.02 21.66
C LYS A 294 -20.80 -0.51 21.57
N THR A 295 -20.56 0.05 20.38
CA THR A 295 -20.36 1.50 20.20
C THR A 295 -21.68 2.25 19.99
N ASN A 296 -22.82 1.57 19.87
CA ASN A 296 -24.12 2.15 19.50
C ASN A 296 -24.03 3.08 18.26
N CYS A 297 -23.15 2.74 17.32
CA CYS A 297 -22.94 3.54 16.11
C CYS A 297 -24.18 3.49 15.22
N SER A 298 -24.90 4.61 15.10
CA SER A 298 -26.09 4.76 14.24
C SER A 298 -25.78 4.54 12.75
N HIS A 299 -24.52 4.70 12.36
CA HIS A 299 -24.04 4.53 10.99
C HIS A 299 -23.48 3.13 10.70
N SER A 300 -23.54 2.18 11.66
CA SER A 300 -23.01 0.84 11.45
C SER A 300 -23.77 0.07 10.37
N ILE A 301 -23.03 -0.48 9.41
CA ILE A 301 -23.51 -1.42 8.39
C ILE A 301 -22.72 -2.71 8.59
N ILE A 302 -23.41 -3.81 8.90
CA ILE A 302 -22.76 -5.11 9.13
C ILE A 302 -22.72 -5.84 7.79
N LEU A 303 -21.51 -6.12 7.29
CA LEU A 303 -21.24 -6.89 6.08
C LEU A 303 -20.43 -8.15 6.43
N PRO A 304 -20.60 -9.27 5.71
CA PRO A 304 -19.72 -10.42 5.85
C PRO A 304 -18.26 -10.02 5.69
N GLU A 305 -17.39 -10.56 6.55
CA GLU A 305 -15.95 -10.32 6.45
C GLU A 305 -15.40 -10.94 5.18
N SER A 306 -14.74 -10.14 4.35
CA SER A 306 -14.11 -10.56 3.10
C SER A 306 -12.86 -9.72 2.85
N GLU A 307 -11.94 -10.25 2.04
CA GLU A 307 -10.73 -9.52 1.63
C GLU A 307 -11.05 -8.18 0.97
N ILE A 308 -12.08 -8.16 0.13
CA ILE A 308 -12.53 -6.94 -0.58
C ILE A 308 -12.98 -5.88 0.42
N LEU A 309 -13.65 -6.30 1.49
CA LEU A 309 -14.07 -5.39 2.54
C LEU A 309 -12.89 -4.84 3.33
N TYR A 310 -11.91 -5.68 3.66
CA TYR A 310 -10.70 -5.26 4.34
C TYR A 310 -9.86 -4.31 3.48
N ASN A 311 -9.75 -4.58 2.17
CA ASN A 311 -9.11 -3.69 1.21
C ASN A 311 -9.84 -2.35 1.13
N LEU A 312 -11.18 -2.34 1.06
CA LEU A 312 -11.95 -1.10 1.09
C LEU A 312 -11.68 -0.29 2.35
N GLN A 313 -11.80 -0.92 3.52
CA GLN A 313 -11.63 -0.25 4.82
C GLN A 313 -10.19 0.26 5.02
N GLY A 314 -9.20 -0.55 4.62
CA GLY A 314 -7.80 -0.12 4.56
C GLY A 314 -7.67 1.12 3.69
N SER A 315 -8.19 1.08 2.46
CA SER A 315 -8.10 2.23 1.56
C SER A 315 -8.81 3.47 2.07
N VAL A 316 -9.94 3.31 2.79
CA VAL A 316 -10.62 4.40 3.50
C VAL A 316 -9.68 5.03 4.54
N PHE A 317 -9.04 4.23 5.40
CA PHE A 317 -8.14 4.78 6.41
C PHE A 317 -6.96 5.53 5.78
N GLN A 318 -6.37 4.99 4.71
CA GLN A 318 -5.24 5.61 4.02
C GLN A 318 -5.63 6.98 3.42
N VAL A 319 -6.78 7.07 2.76
CA VAL A 319 -7.27 8.35 2.22
C VAL A 319 -7.61 9.34 3.34
N LEU A 320 -8.14 8.87 4.47
CA LEU A 320 -8.39 9.74 5.62
C LEU A 320 -7.10 10.19 6.31
N ALA A 321 -6.06 9.35 6.33
CA ALA A 321 -4.72 9.67 6.81
C ALA A 321 -4.04 10.73 5.93
N LEU A 322 -4.28 10.64 4.62
CA LEU A 322 -3.89 11.68 3.68
C LEU A 322 -4.61 12.98 4.04
N PHE A 323 -5.95 12.99 4.05
CA PHE A 323 -6.69 14.24 4.26
C PHE A 323 -6.50 14.91 5.61
N SER A 324 -6.04 14.18 6.61
CA SER A 324 -5.84 14.72 7.94
C SER A 324 -4.60 15.59 8.10
N PHE A 325 -3.78 15.75 7.05
CA PHE A 325 -2.81 16.85 6.95
C PHE A 325 -3.48 18.24 6.92
N ASP A 326 -4.71 18.36 6.40
CA ASP A 326 -5.47 19.62 6.48
C ASP A 326 -6.14 19.76 7.86
N MET A 327 -5.88 20.88 8.53
CA MET A 327 -6.37 21.15 9.88
C MET A 327 -7.90 21.03 10.04
N LYS A 328 -8.70 21.39 9.02
CA LYS A 328 -10.17 21.32 9.12
C LYS A 328 -10.67 19.89 8.94
N ALA A 329 -10.10 19.15 8.00
CA ALA A 329 -10.41 17.73 7.84
C ALA A 329 -9.99 16.94 9.09
N SER A 330 -8.78 17.19 9.57
CA SER A 330 -8.22 16.70 10.83
C SER A 330 -9.19 16.94 12.01
N GLU A 331 -9.63 18.18 12.24
CA GLU A 331 -10.59 18.51 13.29
C GLU A 331 -11.92 17.76 13.16
N TYR A 332 -12.45 17.65 11.93
CA TYR A 332 -13.66 16.88 11.66
C TYR A 332 -13.49 15.39 12.01
N LEU A 333 -12.35 14.79 11.65
CA LEU A 333 -12.08 13.36 11.91
C LEU A 333 -11.96 13.05 13.40
N TYR A 334 -11.31 13.90 14.21
CA TYR A 334 -11.18 13.58 15.64
C TYR A 334 -12.35 14.05 16.48
N LYS A 335 -12.69 15.34 16.39
CA LYS A 335 -13.64 15.94 17.33
C LYS A 335 -15.05 15.45 17.07
N LYS A 336 -15.39 15.20 15.81
CA LYS A 336 -16.75 14.79 15.42
C LYS A 336 -16.91 13.27 15.32
N LEU A 337 -15.91 12.57 14.80
CA LEU A 337 -16.05 11.13 14.48
C LEU A 337 -15.34 10.20 15.46
N LEU A 338 -14.50 10.74 16.35
CA LEU A 338 -13.74 9.94 17.32
C LEU A 338 -12.94 8.80 16.65
N ILE A 339 -12.35 9.09 15.50
CA ILE A 339 -11.79 8.09 14.56
C ILE A 339 -10.79 7.13 15.23
N PHE A 340 -10.01 7.61 16.19
CA PHE A 340 -9.01 6.82 16.92
C PHE A 340 -9.58 5.64 17.68
N ARG A 341 -10.82 5.71 18.17
CA ARG A 341 -11.44 4.57 18.88
C ARG A 341 -11.60 3.36 17.96
N HIS A 342 -11.83 3.58 16.68
CA HIS A 342 -11.95 2.50 15.71
C HIS A 342 -10.58 2.06 15.23
N VAL A 343 -9.67 3.00 14.94
CA VAL A 343 -8.29 2.70 14.52
C VAL A 343 -7.59 1.84 15.56
N ALA A 344 -7.61 2.26 16.83
CA ALA A 344 -7.01 1.51 17.94
C ALA A 344 -7.60 0.10 18.03
N ARG A 345 -8.92 -0.03 17.91
CA ARG A 345 -9.59 -1.33 17.96
C ARG A 345 -9.22 -2.23 16.79
N THR A 346 -9.07 -1.67 15.59
CA THR A 346 -8.62 -2.41 14.40
C THR A 346 -7.22 -2.97 14.63
N ILE A 347 -6.30 -2.14 15.12
CA ILE A 347 -4.92 -2.53 15.44
C ILE A 347 -4.90 -3.61 16.52
N ILE A 348 -5.60 -3.39 17.64
CA ILE A 348 -5.71 -4.37 18.74
C ILE A 348 -6.30 -5.70 18.26
N ARG A 349 -7.37 -5.65 17.44
CA ARG A 349 -8.00 -6.86 16.90
C ARG A 349 -7.06 -7.63 15.99
N PHE A 350 -6.32 -6.94 15.13
CA PHE A 350 -5.34 -7.56 14.23
C PHE A 350 -4.19 -8.18 15.02
N ALA A 351 -3.58 -7.40 15.92
CA ALA A 351 -2.48 -7.87 16.78
C ALA A 351 -2.91 -9.01 17.71
N GLY A 352 -4.16 -9.02 18.21
CA GLY A 352 -4.69 -10.08 19.05
C GLY A 352 -4.91 -11.41 18.33
N LYS A 353 -5.14 -11.38 17.01
CA LYS A 353 -5.17 -12.59 16.15
C LYS A 353 -3.77 -13.06 15.78
N TYR A 354 -2.78 -12.17 15.84
CA TYR A 354 -1.39 -12.50 15.64
C TYR A 354 -0.85 -13.15 16.92
N GLU A 355 -1.09 -14.44 17.07
CA GLU A 355 -0.39 -15.25 18.08
C GLU A 355 1.07 -15.39 17.66
N HIS A 356 1.89 -14.41 18.05
CA HIS A 356 3.31 -14.66 18.15
C HIS A 356 3.47 -15.82 19.13
N ARG A 357 4.20 -16.89 18.76
CA ARG A 357 4.56 -18.00 19.65
C ARG A 357 4.85 -17.40 21.03
N LYS A 358 4.04 -17.77 22.04
CA LYS A 358 4.01 -17.11 23.36
C LYS A 358 5.43 -16.77 23.79
N VAL A 359 5.75 -15.48 23.80
CA VAL A 359 6.96 -15.00 24.45
C VAL A 359 6.76 -15.30 25.93
N HIS A 360 7.39 -16.38 26.40
CA HIS A 360 7.34 -16.74 27.80
C HIS A 360 8.21 -15.72 28.55
N TRP A 361 7.55 -14.74 29.18
CA TRP A 361 8.19 -13.86 30.15
C TRP A 361 8.55 -14.68 31.38
N PHE A 362 9.79 -15.18 31.46
CA PHE A 362 10.29 -15.76 32.70
C PHE A 362 10.59 -14.64 33.69
N GLN A 363 9.85 -14.64 34.81
CA GLN A 363 10.32 -13.94 36.01
C GLN A 363 11.46 -14.77 36.60
N LEU A 364 12.69 -14.25 36.55
CA LEU A 364 13.81 -14.85 37.25
C LEU A 364 13.52 -14.82 38.77
N PRO A 365 13.73 -15.94 39.50
CA PRO A 365 13.31 -16.03 40.91
C PRO A 365 14.09 -15.16 41.90
N THR A 366 15.19 -14.49 41.52
CA THR A 366 16.08 -13.85 42.48
C THR A 366 16.72 -12.57 41.94
N GLY A 367 16.14 -11.40 42.26
CA GLY A 367 16.78 -10.09 42.06
C GLY A 367 15.84 -8.99 41.56
N PRO A 368 16.22 -7.71 41.68
CA PRO A 368 15.40 -6.57 41.26
C PRO A 368 15.11 -6.61 39.75
N LYS A 369 13.94 -7.15 39.39
CA LYS A 369 13.21 -7.05 38.11
C LYS A 369 14.08 -6.86 36.84
N THR A 370 15.05 -7.74 36.62
CA THR A 370 15.67 -7.91 35.31
C THR A 370 14.87 -8.94 34.52
N TYR A 371 14.24 -8.50 33.44
CA TYR A 371 13.50 -9.34 32.50
C TYR A 371 14.50 -9.80 31.44
N GLN A 372 14.82 -11.09 31.39
CA GLN A 372 15.65 -11.67 30.33
C GLN A 372 14.76 -12.38 29.31
N TYR A 373 14.95 -12.02 28.05
CA TYR A 373 14.22 -12.55 26.90
C TYR A 373 14.89 -13.86 26.44
N ILE A 374 14.28 -15.00 26.74
CA ILE A 374 14.74 -16.29 26.20
C ILE A 374 13.73 -16.73 25.14
N ILE A 375 14.11 -16.60 23.87
CA ILE A 375 13.38 -17.23 22.77
C ILE A 375 13.65 -18.73 22.88
N SER A 376 12.72 -19.49 23.45
CA SER A 376 12.84 -20.95 23.37
C SER A 376 12.79 -21.37 21.90
N PRO A 377 13.85 -22.01 21.35
CA PRO A 377 13.79 -22.62 20.03
C PRO A 377 12.74 -23.72 20.12
N SER A 378 11.55 -23.43 19.63
CA SER A 378 10.44 -24.38 19.66
C SER A 378 10.77 -25.43 18.60
N SER A 379 11.25 -26.57 19.08
CA SER A 379 11.48 -27.79 18.34
C SER A 379 10.27 -28.12 17.46
N SER A 380 10.45 -28.02 16.15
CA SER A 380 9.78 -28.79 15.09
C SER A 380 8.23 -28.85 15.06
N SER A 381 7.50 -28.00 15.78
CA SER A 381 6.05 -27.89 15.59
C SER A 381 5.79 -26.96 14.42
N SER A 382 5.42 -27.55 13.28
CA SER A 382 4.75 -26.97 12.10
C SER A 382 4.81 -25.46 12.02
N ASN A 383 5.56 -24.91 11.05
CA ASN A 383 5.35 -23.54 10.57
C ASN A 383 3.83 -23.36 10.41
N SER A 384 3.25 -22.63 11.34
CA SER A 384 1.81 -22.42 11.41
C SER A 384 1.47 -21.65 10.15
N ASP A 385 0.76 -22.29 9.23
CA ASP A 385 0.16 -21.66 8.07
C ASP A 385 -0.43 -20.34 8.53
N ILE A 386 0.16 -19.23 8.06
CA ILE A 386 -0.44 -17.92 8.24
C ILE A 386 -1.84 -18.08 7.69
N SER A 387 -2.85 -18.01 8.56
CA SER A 387 -4.22 -18.22 8.11
C SER A 387 -4.46 -17.25 6.96
N SER A 388 -4.98 -17.72 5.83
CA SER A 388 -5.32 -16.88 4.68
C SER A 388 -6.07 -15.61 5.10
N PHE A 389 -6.85 -15.71 6.17
CA PHE A 389 -7.57 -14.63 6.83
C PHE A 389 -6.69 -13.50 7.44
N GLN A 390 -5.47 -13.78 7.91
CA GLN A 390 -4.53 -12.75 8.37
C GLN A 390 -3.97 -11.96 7.19
N ILE A 391 -3.61 -12.64 6.09
CA ILE A 391 -3.11 -12.01 4.86
C ILE A 391 -4.16 -11.03 4.32
N GLN A 392 -5.43 -11.42 4.32
CA GLN A 392 -6.54 -10.58 3.88
C GLN A 392 -6.75 -9.29 4.69
N GLN A 393 -6.22 -9.20 5.92
CA GLN A 393 -6.38 -8.04 6.81
C GLN A 393 -5.18 -7.08 6.78
N ILE A 394 -4.12 -7.38 6.03
CA ILE A 394 -2.89 -6.57 6.03
C ILE A 394 -3.16 -5.13 5.57
N GLN A 395 -3.92 -4.95 4.49
CA GLN A 395 -4.27 -3.61 3.99
C GLN A 395 -5.08 -2.79 5.01
N LEU A 396 -5.95 -3.46 5.76
CA LEU A 396 -6.73 -2.84 6.84
C LEU A 396 -5.82 -2.27 7.93
N VAL A 397 -4.83 -3.06 8.40
CA VAL A 397 -3.94 -2.62 9.48
C VAL A 397 -2.94 -1.58 9.01
N ILE A 398 -2.41 -1.67 7.79
CA ILE A 398 -1.54 -0.65 7.20
C ILE A 398 -2.27 0.69 7.15
N GLY A 399 -3.50 0.72 6.65
CA GLY A 399 -4.27 1.97 6.63
C GLY A 399 -4.55 2.53 8.02
N ALA A 400 -4.86 1.66 8.99
CA ALA A 400 -5.08 2.06 10.37
C ALA A 400 -3.81 2.66 11.01
N LEU A 401 -2.65 2.03 10.79
CA LEU A 401 -1.35 2.50 11.27
C LEU A 401 -0.95 3.82 10.61
N GLN A 402 -1.13 3.97 9.30
CA GLN A 402 -0.90 5.24 8.59
C GLN A 402 -1.73 6.36 9.19
N LEU A 403 -3.03 6.13 9.42
CA LEU A 403 -3.89 7.14 10.03
C LEU A 403 -3.47 7.48 11.47
N LEU A 404 -2.94 6.52 12.22
CA LEU A 404 -2.43 6.78 13.57
C LEU A 404 -1.11 7.58 13.53
N TYR A 405 -0.18 7.18 12.66
CA TYR A 405 1.15 7.76 12.47
C TYR A 405 1.09 9.25 12.12
N HIS A 406 0.25 9.64 11.17
CA HIS A 406 0.13 11.03 10.73
C HIS A 406 -0.40 11.98 11.84
N HIS A 407 -0.73 11.48 13.03
CA HIS A 407 -1.32 12.22 14.15
C HIS A 407 -0.49 12.21 15.42
N ASP A 408 0.81 12.39 15.23
CA ASP A 408 1.79 12.63 16.28
C ASP A 408 1.38 13.62 17.38
N SER A 409 0.66 14.69 17.04
CA SER A 409 0.23 15.71 18.01
C SER A 409 -0.95 15.28 18.91
N ILE A 410 -1.58 14.14 18.63
CA ILE A 410 -2.80 13.66 19.30
C ILE A 410 -2.58 12.32 20.00
N PHE A 411 -1.33 11.84 20.09
CA PHE A 411 -1.01 10.59 20.78
C PHE A 411 -1.34 10.62 22.27
N GLU A 412 -1.25 11.78 22.94
CA GLU A 412 -1.59 11.91 24.36
C GLU A 412 -3.03 11.45 24.69
N PRO A 413 -4.08 11.90 23.95
CA PRO A 413 -5.44 11.37 24.11
C PRO A 413 -5.60 9.87 23.80
N VAL A 414 -4.82 9.32 22.86
CA VAL A 414 -5.04 7.94 22.38
C VAL A 414 -4.49 6.90 23.37
N ASN A 415 -3.35 7.17 24.00
CA ASN A 415 -2.78 6.29 25.04
C ASN A 415 -3.69 6.22 26.28
N ALA A 416 -4.44 7.29 26.54
CA ALA A 416 -5.47 7.28 27.59
C ALA A 416 -6.69 6.42 27.23
N LEU A 417 -6.91 6.09 25.95
CA LEU A 417 -8.10 5.36 25.49
C LEU A 417 -7.96 3.84 25.57
N SER A 418 -6.76 3.26 25.49
CA SER A 418 -6.57 1.80 25.59
C SER A 418 -5.13 1.40 25.89
N ILE A 419 -4.91 0.83 27.09
CA ILE A 419 -3.63 0.19 27.47
C ILE A 419 -3.26 -0.94 26.49
N ASP A 420 -4.26 -1.60 25.90
CA ASP A 420 -4.06 -2.70 24.97
C ASP A 420 -3.47 -2.24 23.62
N LEU A 421 -3.59 -0.95 23.28
CA LEU A 421 -3.04 -0.43 22.01
C LEU A 421 -1.51 -0.45 22.02
N ASP A 422 -0.87 -0.04 23.12
CA ASP A 422 0.58 -0.05 23.25
C ASP A 422 1.12 -1.48 23.11
N GLU A 423 0.46 -2.46 23.75
CA GLU A 423 0.82 -3.88 23.61
C GLU A 423 0.60 -4.39 22.18
N ALA A 424 -0.48 -3.97 21.53
CA ALA A 424 -0.77 -4.34 20.15
C ALA A 424 0.26 -3.79 19.18
N LEU A 425 0.59 -2.51 19.27
CA LEU A 425 1.63 -1.88 18.44
C LEU A 425 2.98 -2.56 18.68
N LEU A 426 3.34 -2.83 19.94
CA LEU A 426 4.58 -3.55 20.27
C LEU A 426 4.63 -4.91 19.58
N LYS A 427 3.54 -5.69 19.59
CA LYS A 427 3.47 -6.97 18.87
C LYS A 427 3.66 -6.80 17.36
N LEU A 428 3.14 -5.72 16.78
CA LEU A 428 3.22 -5.47 15.34
C LEU A 428 4.60 -4.98 14.87
N THR A 429 5.43 -4.42 15.75
CA THR A 429 6.85 -4.16 15.43
C THR A 429 7.62 -5.44 15.09
N LEU A 430 7.14 -6.59 15.57
CA LEU A 430 7.72 -7.92 15.31
C LEU A 430 6.95 -8.71 14.22
N PHE A 431 6.01 -8.07 13.53
CA PHE A 431 5.13 -8.75 12.60
C PHE A 431 5.91 -9.45 11.47
N GLN A 432 5.75 -10.76 11.42
CA GLN A 432 6.24 -11.66 10.37
C GLN A 432 7.75 -11.63 10.10
N ARG A 433 8.57 -11.17 11.06
CA ARG A 433 10.04 -11.05 10.91
C ARG A 433 10.77 -12.33 10.50
N ARG A 434 10.14 -13.51 10.63
CA ARG A 434 10.74 -14.82 10.32
C ARG A 434 10.15 -15.50 9.08
N ASN A 435 9.18 -14.87 8.42
CA ASN A 435 8.39 -15.50 7.36
C ASN A 435 8.55 -14.73 6.05
N HIS A 436 9.61 -15.06 5.29
CA HIS A 436 9.80 -14.57 3.93
C HIS A 436 8.82 -15.30 2.99
N SER A 437 7.63 -14.73 2.80
CA SER A 437 6.56 -15.31 1.96
C SER A 437 6.42 -14.61 0.60
N GLY A 438 7.55 -14.12 0.05
CA GLY A 438 7.62 -13.34 -1.19
C GLY A 438 7.64 -11.83 -0.97
N ASP A 439 8.14 -11.11 -1.96
CA ASP A 439 8.49 -9.68 -1.87
C ASP A 439 7.32 -8.76 -1.49
N GLN A 440 6.13 -9.01 -2.05
CA GLN A 440 4.95 -8.21 -1.73
C GLN A 440 4.56 -8.33 -0.25
N PHE A 441 4.59 -9.55 0.28
CA PHE A 441 4.26 -9.83 1.66
C PHE A 441 5.33 -9.26 2.61
N GLU A 442 6.60 -9.38 2.23
CA GLU A 442 7.70 -8.81 3.02
C GLU A 442 7.62 -7.28 3.05
N ARG A 443 7.36 -6.63 1.91
CA ARG A 443 7.17 -5.17 1.85
C ARG A 443 6.01 -4.72 2.74
N GLN A 444 4.88 -5.40 2.68
CA GLN A 444 3.73 -5.08 3.54
C GLN A 444 4.04 -5.31 5.02
N SER A 445 4.76 -6.38 5.35
CA SER A 445 5.17 -6.68 6.72
C SER A 445 6.14 -5.62 7.24
N SER A 446 7.10 -5.21 6.42
CA SER A 446 8.03 -4.11 6.70
C SER A 446 7.30 -2.79 6.96
N ILE A 447 6.28 -2.45 6.16
CA ILE A 447 5.43 -1.27 6.37
C ILE A 447 4.72 -1.34 7.74
N ILE A 448 4.14 -2.48 8.10
CA ILE A 448 3.49 -2.67 9.41
C ILE A 448 4.50 -2.46 10.54
N ARG A 449 5.69 -3.08 10.42
CA ARG A 449 6.75 -2.96 11.43
C ARG A 449 7.16 -1.50 11.61
N LYS A 450 7.53 -0.83 10.51
CA LYS A 450 7.96 0.58 10.50
C LYS A 450 6.93 1.50 11.12
N GLN A 451 5.69 1.47 10.62
CA GLN A 451 4.64 2.38 11.10
C GLN A 451 4.23 2.10 12.55
N SER A 452 4.25 0.82 12.96
CA SER A 452 4.03 0.47 14.37
C SER A 452 5.13 1.05 15.25
N SER A 453 6.39 0.97 14.84
CA SER A 453 7.53 1.56 15.55
C SER A 453 7.40 3.08 15.66
N GLU A 454 7.08 3.77 14.57
CA GLU A 454 6.86 5.22 14.56
C GLU A 454 5.71 5.65 15.49
N CYS A 455 4.65 4.84 15.56
CA CYS A 455 3.54 5.05 16.49
C CYS A 455 3.95 4.88 17.96
N ILE A 456 4.95 4.06 18.27
CA ILE A 456 5.38 3.79 19.65
C ILE A 456 6.53 4.73 20.03
N LYS A 457 6.20 5.95 20.44
CA LYS A 457 7.19 6.93 20.92
C LYS A 457 7.74 6.66 22.34
N GLN A 458 7.52 5.46 22.91
CA GLN A 458 7.87 5.15 24.31
C GLN A 458 9.17 4.33 24.43
N ILE A 459 10.13 4.82 25.23
CA ILE A 459 11.46 4.22 25.45
C ILE A 459 11.46 2.74 25.82
N LYS A 460 10.52 2.30 26.66
CA LYS A 460 10.48 0.91 27.13
C LYS A 460 10.30 -0.10 26.01
N VAL A 461 9.63 0.29 24.93
CA VAL A 461 9.42 -0.54 23.75
C VAL A 461 10.67 -0.52 22.87
N MET A 462 11.28 0.65 22.67
CA MET A 462 12.46 0.79 21.84
C MET A 462 13.69 0.03 22.40
N ILE A 463 13.85 -0.04 23.73
CA ILE A 463 14.90 -0.87 24.36
C ILE A 463 14.63 -2.38 24.15
N ASN A 464 13.38 -2.82 24.24
CA ASN A 464 13.01 -4.21 23.97
C ASN A 464 13.18 -4.59 22.49
N MET A 465 13.12 -3.63 21.57
CA MET A 465 13.33 -3.86 20.13
C MET A 465 14.81 -4.08 19.76
N ILE A 466 15.74 -3.38 20.43
CA ILE A 466 17.18 -3.52 20.19
C ILE A 466 17.69 -4.90 20.67
N GLY A 467 17.17 -5.41 21.79
CA GLY A 467 17.64 -6.66 22.38
C GLY A 467 17.29 -7.95 21.63
N VAL A 468 16.59 -7.87 20.49
CA VAL A 468 16.06 -9.02 19.73
C VAL A 468 16.65 -9.07 18.30
N ALA A 469 17.90 -8.63 18.12
CA ALA A 469 18.57 -8.51 16.83
C ALA A 469 19.84 -9.40 16.70
N GLY A 470 19.69 -10.73 16.51
CA GLY A 470 20.69 -11.55 15.76
C GLY A 470 20.12 -12.51 14.64
N GLY A 471 20.35 -12.22 13.34
CA GLY A 471 20.36 -13.12 12.15
C GLY A 471 19.20 -13.22 11.12
N SER A 472 18.14 -12.39 11.08
CA SER A 472 17.03 -12.59 10.09
C SER A 472 16.23 -11.31 9.73
N GLU A 473 16.72 -10.49 8.78
CA GLU A 473 16.20 -9.13 8.45
C GLU A 473 16.31 -8.09 9.58
N GLU A 474 17.26 -8.30 10.46
CA GLU A 474 17.50 -7.41 11.59
C GLU A 474 18.41 -6.24 11.28
N GLU A 475 18.89 -6.20 10.04
CA GLU A 475 19.72 -5.15 9.44
C GLU A 475 18.89 -4.22 8.57
N ASN A 476 17.55 -4.20 8.71
CA ASN A 476 16.74 -3.15 8.07
C ASN A 476 17.13 -1.81 8.69
N PHE A 477 18.07 -1.15 8.02
CA PHE A 477 18.74 0.05 8.46
C PHE A 477 17.73 1.14 8.82
N ASP A 478 16.67 1.30 8.01
CA ASP A 478 15.64 2.31 8.25
C ASP A 478 14.90 2.04 9.57
N VAL A 479 14.48 0.81 9.83
CA VAL A 479 13.75 0.47 11.08
C VAL A 479 14.65 0.64 12.31
N ILE A 480 15.93 0.24 12.23
CA ILE A 480 16.90 0.42 13.30
C ILE A 480 17.16 1.92 13.53
N GLN A 481 17.43 2.66 12.46
CA GLN A 481 17.69 4.09 12.50
C GLN A 481 16.49 4.85 13.06
N ASP A 482 15.28 4.54 12.63
CA ASP A 482 14.04 5.15 13.11
C ASP A 482 13.84 4.85 14.61
N SER A 483 14.09 3.60 15.04
CA SER A 483 14.01 3.20 16.45
C SER A 483 15.05 3.91 17.33
N LEU A 484 16.30 3.98 16.89
CA LEU A 484 17.38 4.70 17.57
C LEU A 484 17.11 6.21 17.61
N SER A 485 16.62 6.78 16.51
CA SER A 485 16.24 8.19 16.42
C SER A 485 15.10 8.51 17.38
N GLY A 486 14.14 7.59 17.55
CA GLY A 486 13.08 7.69 18.56
C GLY A 486 13.64 7.68 19.99
N ILE A 487 14.60 6.80 20.31
CA ILE A 487 15.27 6.75 21.61
C ILE A 487 16.00 8.07 21.89
N VAL A 488 16.81 8.53 20.93
CA VAL A 488 17.54 9.79 21.03
C VAL A 488 16.58 10.95 21.22
N SER A 489 15.55 11.06 20.39
CA SER A 489 14.56 12.15 20.46
C SER A 489 13.83 12.17 21.81
N PHE A 490 13.51 11.01 22.37
CA PHE A 490 12.95 10.94 23.71
C PHE A 490 13.95 11.43 24.77
N PHE A 491 15.20 10.94 24.73
CA PHE A 491 16.22 11.40 25.67
C PHE A 491 16.42 12.91 25.51
N GLU A 492 16.46 13.45 24.30
CA GLU A 492 16.49 14.89 24.06
C GLU A 492 15.25 15.61 24.59
N MET A 493 14.05 15.02 24.57
CA MET A 493 12.87 15.63 25.17
C MET A 493 12.88 15.63 26.71
N GLU A 494 13.24 14.50 27.33
CA GLU A 494 13.25 14.34 28.79
C GLU A 494 14.50 14.96 29.42
N VAL A 495 15.67 14.70 28.84
CA VAL A 495 16.99 15.20 29.26
C VAL A 495 17.23 16.60 28.70
N GLY A 496 16.68 16.97 27.54
CA GLY A 496 16.89 18.30 26.97
C GLY A 496 16.00 19.41 27.50
N ARG A 497 14.92 19.10 28.24
CA ARG A 497 14.39 20.07 29.22
C ARG A 497 15.41 20.44 30.31
N ALA A 498 16.49 19.68 30.44
CA ALA A 498 17.63 19.97 31.31
C ALA A 498 18.91 20.38 30.55
N PHE A 499 18.89 20.60 29.22
CA PHE A 499 20.01 21.20 28.46
C PHE A 499 20.19 22.65 28.94
N GLY A 500 21.02 22.82 29.97
CA GLY A 500 21.22 24.06 30.71
C GLY A 500 21.31 23.90 32.23
N SER A 501 20.99 22.71 32.78
CA SER A 501 21.18 22.43 34.19
C SER A 501 22.63 21.98 34.48
N LYS A 502 23.26 22.57 35.49
CA LYS A 502 24.65 22.26 35.89
C LYS A 502 24.88 20.78 36.27
N ASN A 503 23.81 20.03 36.55
CA ASN A 503 23.91 18.64 37.01
C ASN A 503 24.15 17.63 35.88
N GLN A 504 24.08 18.05 34.60
CA GLN A 504 24.33 17.15 33.46
C GLN A 504 25.80 16.82 33.25
N SER A 505 26.76 17.69 33.62
CA SER A 505 28.17 17.39 33.32
C SER A 505 28.69 16.20 34.11
N GLU A 506 28.22 16.01 35.35
CA GLU A 506 28.58 14.85 36.17
C GLU A 506 27.91 13.57 35.65
N TYR A 507 26.66 13.65 35.20
CA TYR A 507 25.94 12.50 34.65
C TYR A 507 26.52 12.06 33.30
N ASN A 508 26.86 13.00 32.42
CA ASN A 508 27.52 12.72 31.15
C ASN A 508 28.93 12.17 31.37
N LYS A 509 29.68 12.71 32.34
CA LYS A 509 30.99 12.18 32.73
C LYS A 509 30.89 10.74 33.26
N GLY A 510 29.87 10.44 34.07
CA GLY A 510 29.61 9.07 34.53
C GLY A 510 29.25 8.12 33.38
N HIS A 511 28.45 8.56 32.41
CA HIS A 511 28.13 7.76 31.23
C HIS A 511 29.32 7.57 30.30
N GLU A 512 30.16 8.58 30.08
CA GLU A 512 31.41 8.45 29.32
C GLU A 512 32.37 7.48 30.01
N GLU A 513 32.49 7.55 31.34
CA GLU A 513 33.31 6.64 32.14
C GLU A 513 32.77 5.20 32.07
N GLU A 514 31.45 4.99 32.16
CA GLU A 514 30.84 3.66 31.98
C GLU A 514 31.04 3.14 30.55
N PHE A 515 30.79 3.99 29.54
CA PHE A 515 30.94 3.63 28.13
C PHE A 515 32.39 3.23 27.82
N GLU A 516 33.38 3.97 28.33
CA GLU A 516 34.80 3.62 28.25
C GLU A 516 35.10 2.33 29.03
N GLN A 517 34.58 2.19 30.25
CA GLN A 517 34.82 1.01 31.08
C GLN A 517 34.26 -0.29 30.46
N PHE A 518 33.15 -0.23 29.75
CA PHE A 518 32.53 -1.38 29.07
C PHE A 518 33.06 -1.61 27.66
N GLY A 519 34.07 -0.83 27.22
CA GLY A 519 34.70 -1.03 25.92
C GLY A 519 33.92 -0.45 24.74
N GLY A 520 33.01 0.51 24.98
CA GLY A 520 32.16 1.08 23.94
C GLY A 520 32.96 1.89 22.90
N ASN A 521 34.09 2.48 23.31
CA ASN A 521 35.00 3.15 22.38
C ASN A 521 35.66 2.14 21.45
N GLU A 522 36.08 1.00 21.96
CA GLU A 522 36.68 -0.10 21.22
C GLU A 522 35.66 -0.75 20.27
N GLU A 523 34.40 -0.90 20.69
CA GLU A 523 33.32 -1.39 19.82
C GLU A 523 33.04 -0.38 18.69
N THR A 524 32.96 0.91 19.00
CA THR A 524 32.78 1.98 18.00
C THR A 524 33.96 2.03 17.02
N GLU A 525 35.19 1.95 17.52
CA GLU A 525 36.42 1.94 16.71
C GLU A 525 36.47 0.68 15.85
N SER A 526 36.09 -0.49 16.39
CA SER A 526 36.00 -1.74 15.63
C SER A 526 34.96 -1.64 14.51
N HIS A 527 33.78 -1.07 14.78
CA HIS A 527 32.76 -0.86 13.75
C HIS A 527 33.20 0.16 12.70
N LEU A 528 33.83 1.27 13.11
CA LEU A 528 34.39 2.27 12.18
C LEU A 528 35.49 1.66 11.31
N PHE A 529 36.34 0.82 11.90
CA PHE A 529 37.40 0.12 11.20
C PHE A 529 36.81 -0.86 10.17
N HIS A 530 35.85 -1.69 10.57
CA HIS A 530 35.15 -2.59 9.65
C HIS A 530 34.37 -1.85 8.58
N PHE A 531 33.76 -0.70 8.90
CA PHE A 531 33.09 0.15 7.92
C PHE A 531 34.06 0.71 6.88
N GLN A 532 35.24 1.18 7.32
CA GLN A 532 36.29 1.64 6.41
C GLN A 532 36.86 0.51 5.55
N GLU A 533 37.02 -0.69 6.10
CA GLU A 533 37.41 -1.87 5.34
C GLU A 533 36.34 -2.26 4.31
N THR A 534 35.05 -2.30 4.69
CA THR A 534 33.95 -2.60 3.75
C THR A 534 33.77 -1.52 2.70
N GLU A 535 33.91 -0.23 3.04
CA GLU A 535 33.87 0.87 2.06
C GLU A 535 35.05 0.79 1.08
N LYS A 536 36.25 0.48 1.59
CA LYS A 536 37.44 0.27 0.76
C LYS A 536 37.28 -0.93 -0.16
N ASP A 537 36.78 -2.06 0.34
CA ASP A 537 36.52 -3.26 -0.44
C ASP A 537 35.43 -3.01 -1.48
N TYR A 538 34.38 -2.27 -1.12
CA TYR A 538 33.36 -1.80 -2.07
C TYR A 538 33.95 -0.95 -3.20
N ILE A 539 34.83 0.01 -2.88
CA ILE A 539 35.51 0.84 -3.89
C ILE A 539 36.42 -0.02 -4.77
N ILE A 540 37.15 -0.98 -4.20
CA ILE A 540 38.02 -1.89 -4.94
C ILE A 540 37.20 -2.76 -5.90
N ASN A 541 36.12 -3.38 -5.42
CA ASN A 541 35.24 -4.24 -6.23
C ASN A 541 34.59 -3.43 -7.35
N ARG A 542 34.07 -2.23 -7.06
CA ARG A 542 33.49 -1.34 -8.07
C ARG A 542 34.50 -0.91 -9.13
N ALA A 543 35.75 -0.66 -8.74
CA ALA A 543 36.83 -0.34 -9.68
C ALA A 543 37.17 -1.56 -10.58
N GLN A 544 37.16 -2.76 -10.02
CA GLN A 544 37.37 -4.00 -10.78
C GLN A 544 36.24 -4.26 -11.78
N ASP A 545 34.99 -4.10 -11.37
CA ASP A 545 33.82 -4.28 -12.24
C ASP A 545 33.79 -3.26 -13.37
N THR A 546 34.06 -1.98 -13.05
CA THR A 546 34.21 -0.93 -14.07
C THR A 546 35.34 -1.30 -15.06
N MET A 547 36.44 -1.88 -14.57
CA MET A 547 37.53 -2.31 -15.44
C MET A 547 37.12 -3.49 -16.35
N LYS A 548 36.31 -4.43 -15.86
CA LYS A 548 35.72 -5.51 -16.67
C LYS A 548 34.80 -4.94 -17.75
N GLU A 549 33.90 -4.03 -17.40
CA GLU A 549 32.99 -3.37 -18.36
C GLU A 549 33.76 -2.66 -19.49
N ILE A 550 34.83 -1.93 -19.14
CA ILE A 550 35.71 -1.28 -20.13
C ILE A 550 36.38 -2.32 -21.04
N GLN A 551 36.79 -3.48 -20.50
CA GLN A 551 37.39 -4.55 -21.29
C GLN A 551 36.37 -5.22 -22.23
N TYR A 552 35.13 -5.43 -21.78
CA TYR A 552 34.05 -5.94 -22.63
C TYR A 552 33.72 -4.96 -23.76
N ALA A 553 33.55 -3.67 -23.45
CA ALA A 553 33.31 -2.64 -24.46
C ALA A 553 34.46 -2.54 -25.48
N LYS A 554 35.73 -2.72 -25.05
CA LYS A 554 36.87 -2.78 -25.96
C LYS A 554 36.88 -4.02 -26.85
N LYS A 555 36.49 -5.18 -26.31
CA LYS A 555 36.36 -6.43 -27.09
C LYS A 555 35.30 -6.30 -28.18
N ASP A 556 34.16 -5.68 -27.88
CA ASP A 556 33.10 -5.42 -28.85
C ASP A 556 33.56 -4.51 -29.98
N LEU A 557 34.37 -3.48 -29.68
CA LEU A 557 34.95 -2.61 -30.69
C LEU A 557 36.00 -3.32 -31.57
N SER A 558 36.75 -4.27 -31.01
CA SER A 558 37.74 -5.05 -31.77
C SER A 558 37.14 -6.16 -32.64
N ASN A 559 35.86 -6.51 -32.43
CA ASN A 559 35.13 -7.44 -33.29
C ASN A 559 34.48 -6.74 -34.52
N GLY A 560 34.74 -5.44 -34.70
CA GLY A 560 34.18 -4.63 -35.80
C GLY A 560 35.01 -4.58 -37.09
N GLU A 561 36.11 -5.31 -37.21
CA GLU A 561 36.86 -5.46 -38.46
C GLU A 561 36.62 -6.84 -39.11
N ASP A 562 35.43 -7.08 -39.65
CA ASP A 562 35.20 -7.72 -40.97
C ASP A 562 33.70 -7.98 -41.19
N GLU A 563 33.03 -7.10 -41.91
CA GLU A 563 32.70 -7.37 -43.31
C GLU A 563 31.94 -6.18 -43.90
N ARG A 564 32.37 -5.85 -45.11
CA ARG A 564 31.96 -4.74 -45.94
C ARG A 564 30.53 -4.99 -46.44
N PHE A 565 29.65 -4.01 -46.32
CA PHE A 565 28.57 -3.83 -47.31
C PHE A 565 28.94 -2.69 -48.25
N PRO A 566 29.18 -2.94 -49.54
CA PRO A 566 29.13 -1.92 -50.57
C PRO A 566 27.72 -1.91 -51.19
N PHE A 567 27.08 -0.73 -51.14
CA PHE A 567 25.77 -0.39 -51.73
C PHE A 567 24.52 -1.06 -51.15
#